data_AF-A0A6J2WXV0-F1
#
_entry.id   AF-A0A6J2WXV0-F1
#
_cell.length_a   1.000
_cell.length_b   1.000
_cell.length_c   1.000
_cell.angle_alpha   90.00
_cell.angle_beta   90.00
_cell.angle_gamma   90.00
#
_symmetry.space_group_name_H-M   'P 1'
#
loop_
_entity.id
_entity.type
_entity.pdbx_description
1 polymer ?
#
loop_
_entity_poly.entity_id
_entity_poly.type
_entity_poly.pdbx_seq_one_letter_code
_entity_poly.pdbx_strand_id
1 'polypeptide(L)'
;MEERSLLVNLRQTPKPSTPALIFLKLLGAALPVAEIVIGALYVNDCPVQKYIPVYLIVAGGFALALALLSCLPCSRESEDGSQSALSGLCTAWNSLISLFLFCWFITGNVWIYSVYQPSYVPNNVHYCNKTLYLFAFWTTTLVYILMGVAMAVGCCALFCLCVCSKIPLGGLDTDV
;
A
#
# COMPACT_ATOMS: atom_id res chain seq x y z
N MET A 1 33.64 -15.38 9.43
CA MET A 1 33.84 -13.90 9.39
C MET A 1 33.04 -13.25 8.26
N GLU A 2 32.83 -13.94 7.13
CA GLU A 2 32.15 -13.45 5.93
C GLU A 2 30.64 -13.19 6.10
N GLU A 3 29.87 -14.08 6.77
CA GLU A 3 28.44 -13.84 7.05
C GLU A 3 28.20 -12.57 7.88
N ARG A 4 29.07 -12.30 8.84
CA ARG A 4 29.00 -11.06 9.63
C ARG A 4 29.24 -9.83 8.75
N SER A 5 30.11 -9.95 7.74
CA SER A 5 30.40 -8.87 6.80
C SER A 5 29.26 -8.62 5.80
N LEU A 6 28.56 -9.68 5.35
CA LEU A 6 27.37 -9.55 4.51
C LEU A 6 26.19 -8.96 5.28
N LEU A 7 25.97 -9.37 6.52
CA LEU A 7 24.96 -8.75 7.39
C LEU A 7 25.30 -7.28 7.70
N VAL A 8 26.57 -6.95 7.85
CA VAL A 8 27.04 -5.55 8.00
C VAL A 8 26.83 -4.75 6.71
N ASN A 9 27.05 -5.33 5.53
CA ASN A 9 26.83 -4.67 4.25
C ASN A 9 25.33 -4.48 3.92
N LEU A 10 24.46 -5.42 4.26
CA LEU A 10 23.00 -5.23 4.13
C LEU A 10 22.47 -4.15 5.07
N ARG A 11 23.07 -4.03 6.27
CA ARG A 11 22.79 -2.95 7.22
C ARG A 11 23.27 -1.58 6.74
N GLN A 12 24.19 -1.54 5.78
CA GLN A 12 24.70 -0.34 5.12
C GLN A 12 23.90 0.07 3.88
N THR A 13 22.69 -0.46 3.68
CA THR A 13 21.74 0.17 2.75
C THR A 13 21.68 1.66 3.09
N PRO A 14 21.95 2.56 2.12
CA PRO A 14 22.05 3.98 2.40
C PRO A 14 20.72 4.43 3.02
N LYS A 15 20.77 4.83 4.30
CA LYS A 15 19.60 5.33 5.02
C LYS A 15 19.07 6.49 4.16
N PRO A 16 17.86 6.39 3.59
CA PRO A 16 17.35 7.42 2.71
C PRO A 16 17.37 8.74 3.46
N SER A 17 17.88 9.79 2.81
CA SER A 17 17.99 11.10 3.45
C SER A 17 16.60 11.53 3.93
N THR A 18 16.52 12.09 5.14
CA THR A 18 15.28 12.64 5.72
C THR A 18 14.45 13.47 4.72
N PRO A 19 15.05 14.37 3.89
CA PRO A 19 14.28 15.07 2.85
C PRO A 19 13.72 14.14 1.76
N ALA A 20 14.45 13.11 1.33
CA ALA A 20 13.94 12.14 0.35
C ALA A 20 12.77 11.32 0.90
N LEU A 21 12.80 10.95 2.18
CA LEU A 21 11.71 10.26 2.84
C LEU A 21 10.44 11.13 2.94
N ILE A 22 10.60 12.42 3.26
CA ILE A 22 9.49 13.38 3.29
C ILE A 22 8.90 13.56 1.90
N PHE A 23 9.76 13.73 0.89
CA PHE A 23 9.32 13.87 -0.50
C PHE A 23 8.55 12.64 -0.98
N LEU A 24 9.05 11.44 -0.67
CA LEU A 24 8.36 10.18 -1.01
C LEU A 24 6.98 10.08 -0.35
N LYS A 25 6.85 10.49 0.92
CA LYS A 25 5.57 10.51 1.62
C LYS A 25 4.61 11.54 1.04
N LEU A 26 5.09 12.72 0.70
CA LEU A 26 4.28 13.78 0.08
C LEU A 26 3.76 13.33 -1.29
N LEU A 27 4.62 12.72 -2.10
CA LEU A 27 4.24 12.13 -3.37
C LEU A 27 3.22 10.99 -3.17
N GLY A 28 3.42 10.15 -2.16
CA GLY A 28 2.49 9.10 -1.78
C GLY A 28 1.11 9.60 -1.34
N ALA A 29 1.04 10.81 -0.77
CA ALA A 29 -0.23 11.45 -0.38
C ALA A 29 -1.00 12.07 -1.57
N ALA A 30 -0.35 12.27 -2.73
CA ALA A 30 -1.02 12.86 -3.89
C ALA A 30 -2.15 11.96 -4.43
N LEU A 31 -1.93 10.64 -4.46
CA LEU A 31 -2.93 9.66 -4.89
C LEU A 31 -4.20 9.65 -4.02
N PRO A 32 -4.13 9.50 -2.68
CA PRO A 32 -5.33 9.51 -1.83
C PRO A 32 -6.04 10.86 -1.86
N VAL A 33 -5.32 11.98 -2.01
CA VAL A 33 -5.95 13.29 -2.23
C VAL A 33 -6.73 13.31 -3.54
N ALA A 34 -6.16 12.78 -4.62
CA ALA A 34 -6.86 12.67 -5.90
C ALA A 34 -8.11 11.76 -5.80
N GLU A 35 -8.06 10.65 -5.06
CA GLU A 35 -9.22 9.79 -4.80
C GLU A 35 -10.36 10.54 -4.10
N ILE A 36 -10.04 11.31 -3.06
CA ILE A 36 -11.04 12.13 -2.35
C ILE A 36 -11.62 13.19 -3.28
N VAL A 37 -10.78 13.91 -4.03
CA VAL A 37 -11.23 14.99 -4.91
C VAL A 37 -12.11 14.47 -6.04
N ILE A 38 -11.67 13.43 -6.76
CA ILE A 38 -12.45 12.85 -7.87
C ILE A 38 -13.74 12.22 -7.35
N GLY A 39 -13.69 11.49 -6.23
CA GLY A 39 -14.88 10.92 -5.61
C GLY A 39 -15.89 11.98 -5.17
N ALA A 40 -15.43 13.10 -4.61
CA ALA A 40 -16.29 14.20 -4.18
C ALA A 40 -16.86 15.01 -5.35
N LEU A 41 -16.05 15.33 -6.37
CA LEU A 41 -16.48 16.10 -7.54
C LEU A 41 -17.55 15.37 -8.35
N TYR A 42 -17.41 14.06 -8.51
CA TYR A 42 -18.29 13.23 -9.33
C TYR A 42 -19.23 12.36 -8.48
N VAL A 43 -19.50 12.75 -7.24
CA VAL A 43 -20.28 11.95 -6.27
C VAL A 43 -21.68 11.56 -6.78
N ASN A 44 -22.29 12.40 -7.61
CA ASN A 44 -23.62 12.17 -8.19
C ASN A 44 -23.57 11.71 -9.66
N ASP A 45 -22.39 11.68 -10.28
CA ASP A 45 -22.25 11.47 -11.73
C ASP A 45 -22.07 9.98 -12.10
N CYS A 46 -22.55 9.07 -11.25
CA CYS A 46 -22.60 7.63 -11.51
C CYS A 46 -23.89 7.00 -10.94
N PRO A 47 -25.05 7.27 -11.55
CA PRO A 47 -26.34 6.76 -11.07
C PRO A 47 -26.43 5.23 -11.08
N VAL A 48 -25.73 4.56 -12.01
CA VAL A 48 -25.68 3.09 -12.08
C VAL A 48 -25.07 2.47 -10.83
N GLN A 49 -24.11 3.15 -10.21
CA GLN A 49 -23.46 2.66 -8.99
C GLN A 49 -22.95 3.81 -8.12
N LYS A 50 -23.83 4.30 -7.23
CA LYS A 50 -23.54 5.40 -6.31
C LYS A 50 -22.45 5.09 -5.29
N TYR A 51 -22.07 3.82 -5.14
CA TYR A 51 -21.03 3.39 -4.21
C TYR A 51 -19.61 3.55 -4.76
N ILE A 52 -19.40 3.71 -6.08
CA ILE A 52 -18.05 3.90 -6.65
C ILE A 52 -17.41 5.22 -6.17
N PRO A 53 -18.10 6.38 -6.24
CA PRO A 53 -17.54 7.63 -5.70
C PRO A 53 -17.28 7.56 -4.19
N VAL A 54 -18.21 6.96 -3.43
CA VAL A 54 -18.07 6.78 -1.97
C VAL A 54 -16.89 5.87 -1.64
N TYR A 55 -16.67 4.81 -2.43
CA TYR A 55 -15.51 3.93 -2.31
C TYR A 55 -14.20 4.70 -2.39
N LEU A 56 -14.04 5.57 -3.39
CA LEU A 56 -12.84 6.40 -3.57
C LEU A 56 -12.62 7.36 -2.39
N ILE A 57 -13.67 8.03 -1.92
CA ILE A 57 -13.57 8.98 -0.81
C ILE A 57 -13.12 8.27 0.47
N VAL A 58 -13.75 7.13 0.79
CA VAL A 58 -13.43 6.37 2.00
C VAL A 58 -12.04 5.76 1.91
N ALA A 59 -11.68 5.14 0.78
CA ALA A 59 -10.35 4.57 0.56
C ALA A 59 -9.25 5.64 0.69
N GLY A 60 -9.40 6.76 -0.02
CA GLY A 60 -8.46 7.87 0.04
C GLY A 60 -8.36 8.50 1.42
N GLY A 61 -9.48 8.64 2.13
CA GLY A 61 -9.52 9.17 3.50
C GLY A 61 -8.74 8.31 4.50
N PHE A 62 -8.96 7.00 4.49
CA PHE A 62 -8.24 6.08 5.38
C PHE A 62 -6.76 5.95 4.97
N ALA A 63 -6.43 5.94 3.68
CA ALA A 63 -5.05 5.95 3.21
C ALA A 63 -4.31 7.24 3.62
N LEU A 64 -4.97 8.39 3.55
CA LEU A 64 -4.42 9.66 4.03
C LEU A 64 -4.23 9.64 5.55
N ALA A 65 -5.18 9.09 6.31
CA ALA A 65 -5.03 8.92 7.75
C ALA A 65 -3.80 8.06 8.12
N LEU A 66 -3.57 6.95 7.40
CA LEU A 66 -2.36 6.13 7.57
C LEU A 66 -1.08 6.91 7.22
N ALA A 67 -1.11 7.69 6.16
CA ALA A 67 0.03 8.53 5.76
C ALA A 67 0.36 9.57 6.85
N LEU A 68 -0.67 10.20 7.43
CA LEU A 68 -0.52 11.15 8.54
C LEU A 68 0.04 10.46 9.79
N LEU A 69 -0.51 9.31 10.19
CA LEU A 69 -0.01 8.52 11.32
C LEU A 69 1.45 8.09 11.12
N SER A 70 1.84 7.81 9.88
CA SER A 70 3.23 7.50 9.52
C SER A 70 4.16 8.72 9.61
N CYS A 71 3.63 9.94 9.50
CA CYS A 71 4.38 11.18 9.72
C CYS A 71 4.45 11.56 11.20
N LEU A 72 3.48 11.11 12.01
CA LEU A 72 3.55 11.28 13.45
C LEU A 72 4.68 10.43 14.04
N PRO A 73 5.44 10.96 15.01
CA PRO A 73 6.48 10.22 15.72
C PRO A 73 5.89 9.21 16.72
N CYS A 74 4.93 8.36 16.30
CA CYS A 74 4.42 7.22 17.09
C CYS A 74 5.52 6.18 17.40
N SER A 75 6.71 6.32 16.79
CA SER A 75 7.88 5.45 16.94
C SER A 75 9.09 6.13 17.59
N ARG A 76 8.91 7.26 18.31
CA ARG A 76 9.96 7.66 19.26
C ARG A 76 9.93 6.66 20.40
N GLU A 77 10.72 5.61 20.26
CA GLU A 77 11.21 4.84 21.39
C GLU A 77 11.93 5.84 22.29
N SER A 78 11.26 6.24 23.36
CA SER A 78 11.93 6.91 24.46
C SER A 78 12.99 5.93 24.98
N GLU A 79 14.24 6.39 25.13
CA GLU A 79 15.31 5.64 25.79
C GLU A 79 14.97 5.28 27.25
N ASP A 80 13.85 5.77 27.79
CA ASP A 80 13.24 5.29 29.03
C ASP A 80 12.15 4.26 28.70
N GLY A 81 12.31 3.03 29.21
CA GLY A 81 11.45 1.85 29.02
C GLY A 81 9.98 1.94 29.47
N SER A 82 9.39 3.13 29.45
CA SER A 82 7.95 3.36 29.50
C SER A 82 7.37 3.16 28.08
N GLN A 83 6.87 1.95 27.80
CA GLN A 83 5.94 1.75 26.69
C GLN A 83 4.73 2.67 26.90
N SER A 84 4.72 3.83 26.23
CA SER A 84 3.57 4.72 26.30
C SER A 84 2.37 4.00 25.67
N ALA A 85 1.21 4.04 26.32
CA ALA A 85 -0.05 3.52 25.80
C ALA A 85 -0.35 3.99 24.36
N LEU A 86 0.23 5.13 23.98
CA LEU A 86 0.17 5.74 22.66
C LEU A 86 0.76 4.85 21.55
N SER A 87 1.89 4.16 21.77
CA SER A 87 2.49 3.26 20.77
C SER A 87 1.64 2.01 20.52
N GLY A 88 1.12 1.42 21.60
CA GLY A 88 0.17 0.30 21.51
C GLY A 88 -1.12 0.70 20.80
N LEU A 89 -1.65 1.90 21.11
CA LEU A 89 -2.83 2.45 20.45
C LEU A 89 -2.57 2.71 18.96
N CYS A 90 -1.41 3.28 18.61
CA CYS A 90 -1.04 3.55 17.22
C CYS A 90 -0.90 2.23 16.42
N THR A 91 -0.32 1.19 17.03
CA THR A 91 -0.22 -0.15 16.41
C THR A 91 -1.60 -0.80 16.22
N ALA A 92 -2.43 -0.80 17.26
CA ALA A 92 -3.80 -1.33 17.18
C ALA A 92 -4.64 -0.58 16.14
N TRP A 93 -4.52 0.75 16.09
CA TRP A 93 -5.22 1.60 15.13
C TRP A 93 -4.78 1.33 13.69
N ASN A 94 -3.47 1.22 13.43
CA ASN A 94 -2.96 0.83 12.12
C ASN A 94 -3.47 -0.56 11.69
N SER A 95 -3.51 -1.51 12.61
CA SER A 95 -4.06 -2.84 12.35
C SER A 95 -5.56 -2.79 12.02
N LEU A 96 -6.34 -2.00 12.76
CA LEU A 96 -7.77 -1.82 12.52
C LEU A 96 -8.05 -1.17 11.16
N ILE A 97 -7.34 -0.09 10.83
CA ILE A 97 -7.49 0.55 9.51
C ILE A 97 -7.08 -0.41 8.40
N SER A 98 -5.99 -1.17 8.58
CA SER A 98 -5.52 -2.11 7.56
C SER A 98 -6.57 -3.19 7.27
N LEU A 99 -7.20 -3.75 8.31
CA LEU A 99 -8.29 -4.71 8.16
C LEU A 99 -9.50 -4.08 7.47
N PHE A 100 -9.87 -2.87 7.88
CA PHE A 100 -10.97 -2.13 7.27
C PHE A 100 -10.71 -1.89 5.78
N LEU A 101 -9.53 -1.38 5.42
CA LEU A 101 -9.11 -1.12 4.05
C LEU A 101 -9.11 -2.39 3.20
N PHE A 102 -8.70 -3.53 3.77
CA PHE A 102 -8.74 -4.82 3.08
C PHE A 102 -10.18 -5.23 2.73
N CYS A 103 -11.10 -5.20 3.70
CA CYS A 103 -12.52 -5.49 3.47
C CYS A 103 -13.16 -4.47 2.50
N TRP A 104 -12.82 -3.20 2.65
CA TRP A 104 -13.29 -2.12 1.78
C TRP A 104 -12.79 -2.27 0.35
N PHE A 105 -11.53 -2.69 0.17
CA PHE A 105 -10.96 -2.98 -1.14
C PHE A 105 -11.73 -4.09 -1.85
N ILE A 106 -12.02 -5.21 -1.16
CA ILE A 106 -12.86 -6.28 -1.73
C ILE A 106 -14.22 -5.74 -2.18
N THR A 107 -14.84 -4.91 -1.34
CA THR A 107 -16.15 -4.32 -1.62
C THR A 107 -16.10 -3.37 -2.83
N GLY A 108 -15.05 -2.54 -2.92
CA GLY A 108 -14.81 -1.68 -4.07
C GLY A 108 -14.64 -2.45 -5.38
N ASN A 109 -13.93 -3.57 -5.35
CA ASN A 109 -13.80 -4.45 -6.51
C ASN A 109 -15.17 -4.94 -6.97
N VAL A 110 -16.02 -5.42 -6.05
CA VAL A 110 -17.38 -5.85 -6.40
C VAL A 110 -18.15 -4.70 -7.07
N TRP A 111 -18.08 -3.48 -6.54
CA TRP A 111 -18.79 -2.34 -7.14
C TRP A 111 -18.25 -1.95 -8.52
N ILE A 112 -16.93 -1.86 -8.69
CA ILE A 112 -16.29 -1.45 -9.95
C ILE A 112 -16.53 -2.51 -11.04
N TYR A 113 -16.37 -3.79 -10.72
CA TYR A 113 -16.55 -4.88 -11.68
C TYR A 113 -18.01 -5.24 -11.94
N SER A 114 -18.94 -4.97 -11.01
CA SER A 114 -20.38 -5.21 -11.23
C SER A 114 -20.97 -4.40 -12.38
N VAL A 115 -20.37 -3.24 -12.69
CA VAL A 115 -20.80 -2.34 -13.76
C VAL A 115 -19.78 -2.26 -14.88
N TYR A 116 -18.95 -3.31 -15.03
CA TYR A 116 -17.91 -3.37 -16.06
C TYR A 116 -18.51 -3.16 -17.45
N GLN A 117 -17.94 -2.20 -18.18
CA GLN A 117 -18.51 -1.57 -19.39
C GLN A 117 -19.76 -0.71 -19.12
N PRO A 118 -19.66 0.36 -18.29
CA PRO A 118 -20.79 1.26 -18.10
C PRO A 118 -21.02 2.11 -19.36
N SER A 119 -22.22 2.64 -19.51
CA SER A 119 -22.50 3.62 -20.57
C SER A 119 -21.92 4.97 -20.16
N TYR A 120 -21.13 5.58 -21.04
CA TYR A 120 -20.64 6.96 -20.84
C TYR A 120 -21.58 8.01 -21.44
N VAL A 121 -22.74 7.58 -21.96
CA VAL A 121 -23.73 8.46 -22.58
C VAL A 121 -24.63 9.06 -21.49
N PRO A 122 -24.71 10.40 -21.36
CA PRO A 122 -25.64 11.05 -20.43
C PRO A 122 -27.08 10.57 -20.63
N ASN A 123 -27.90 10.54 -19.58
CA ASN A 123 -29.29 10.03 -19.56
C ASN A 123 -29.50 8.53 -19.81
N ASN A 124 -28.43 7.73 -19.91
CA ASN A 124 -28.57 6.28 -19.95
C ASN A 124 -28.83 5.71 -18.55
N VAL A 125 -29.61 4.63 -18.43
CA VAL A 125 -29.88 3.97 -17.13
C VAL A 125 -28.62 3.36 -16.53
N HIS A 126 -27.65 3.00 -17.37
CA HIS A 126 -26.33 2.51 -16.98
C HIS A 126 -25.24 3.57 -17.08
N TYR A 127 -25.61 4.86 -16.93
CA TYR A 127 -24.66 5.96 -17.03
C TYR A 127 -23.67 5.97 -15.85
N CYS A 128 -22.39 6.17 -16.16
CA CYS A 128 -21.36 6.54 -15.20
C CYS A 128 -20.35 7.48 -15.84
N ASN A 129 -19.87 8.48 -15.09
CA ASN A 129 -18.87 9.42 -15.57
C ASN A 129 -17.57 8.70 -15.93
N LYS A 130 -17.09 8.96 -17.15
CA LYS A 130 -15.90 8.32 -17.70
C LYS A 130 -14.66 8.53 -16.83
N THR A 131 -14.44 9.75 -16.33
CA THR A 131 -13.28 10.08 -15.50
C THR A 131 -13.34 9.33 -14.17
N LEU A 132 -14.47 9.37 -13.48
CA LEU A 132 -14.63 8.69 -12.19
C LEU A 132 -14.44 7.17 -12.32
N TYR A 133 -15.11 6.55 -13.30
CA TYR A 133 -15.04 5.11 -13.48
C TYR A 133 -13.63 4.65 -13.88
N LEU A 134 -13.02 5.31 -14.88
CA LEU A 134 -11.66 4.97 -15.30
C LEU A 134 -10.67 5.19 -14.17
N PHE A 135 -10.80 6.27 -13.42
CA PHE A 135 -9.92 6.53 -12.29
C PHE A 135 -10.02 5.41 -11.26
N ALA A 136 -11.23 5.04 -10.81
CA ALA A 136 -11.43 3.92 -9.89
C ALA A 136 -10.88 2.59 -10.42
N PHE A 137 -11.15 2.29 -11.68
CA PHE A 137 -10.69 1.05 -12.32
C PHE A 137 -9.15 0.99 -12.40
N TRP A 138 -8.51 2.07 -12.86
CA TRP A 138 -7.06 2.12 -13.01
C TRP A 138 -6.33 2.19 -11.67
N THR A 139 -6.86 2.88 -10.65
CA THR A 139 -6.25 2.87 -9.31
C THR A 139 -6.32 1.48 -8.70
N THR A 140 -7.47 0.81 -8.77
CA THR A 140 -7.60 -0.60 -8.34
C THR A 140 -6.65 -1.52 -9.10
N THR A 141 -6.53 -1.34 -10.42
CA THR A 141 -5.59 -2.12 -11.26
C THR A 141 -4.14 -1.88 -10.85
N LEU A 142 -3.77 -0.63 -10.56
CA LEU A 142 -2.43 -0.28 -10.09
C LEU A 142 -2.10 -0.99 -8.78
N VAL A 143 -3.04 -1.05 -7.83
CA VAL A 143 -2.87 -1.79 -6.57
C VAL A 143 -2.60 -3.27 -6.83
N TYR A 144 -3.32 -3.91 -7.76
CA TYR A 144 -3.07 -5.30 -8.14
C TYR A 144 -1.69 -5.50 -8.77
N ILE A 145 -1.26 -4.61 -9.66
CA ILE A 145 0.06 -4.67 -10.29
C ILE A 145 1.15 -4.57 -9.22
N LEU A 146 1.04 -3.58 -8.31
CA LEU A 146 2.00 -3.39 -7.23
C LEU A 146 2.04 -4.61 -6.29
N MET A 147 0.89 -5.19 -5.96
CA MET A 147 0.83 -6.41 -5.16
C MET A 147 1.51 -7.59 -5.87
N GLY A 148 1.24 -7.79 -7.17
CA GLY A 148 1.87 -8.83 -7.97
C GLY A 148 3.40 -8.69 -8.05
N VAL A 149 3.89 -7.46 -8.26
CA VAL A 149 5.33 -7.15 -8.26
C VAL A 149 5.94 -7.40 -6.88
N ALA A 150 5.29 -6.96 -5.80
CA ALA A 150 5.76 -7.18 -4.44
C ALA A 150 5.86 -8.68 -4.10
N MET A 151 4.87 -9.47 -4.51
CA MET A 151 4.90 -10.93 -4.35
C MET A 151 6.03 -11.55 -5.18
N ALA A 152 6.21 -11.15 -6.44
CA ALA A 152 7.28 -11.67 -7.29
C ALA A 152 8.66 -11.37 -6.70
N VAL A 153 8.92 -10.13 -6.31
CA VAL A 153 10.18 -9.71 -5.67
C VAL A 153 10.40 -10.43 -4.34
N GLY A 154 9.35 -10.54 -3.52
CA GLY A 154 9.39 -11.27 -2.25
C GLY A 154 9.71 -12.75 -2.44
N CYS A 155 9.06 -13.42 -3.38
CA CYS A 155 9.33 -14.82 -3.73
C CYS A 155 10.74 -15.01 -4.27
N CYS A 156 11.23 -14.13 -5.14
CA CYS A 156 12.60 -14.17 -5.64
C CYS A 156 13.62 -13.99 -4.50
N ALA A 157 13.38 -13.04 -3.59
CA ALA A 157 14.24 -12.82 -2.44
C ALA A 157 14.25 -14.03 -1.49
N LEU A 158 13.08 -14.61 -1.19
CA LEU A 158 12.97 -15.82 -0.36
C LEU A 158 13.65 -17.02 -1.01
N PHE A 159 13.48 -17.19 -2.32
CA PHE A 159 14.14 -18.26 -3.07
C PHE A 159 15.66 -18.12 -3.05
N CYS A 160 16.18 -16.92 -3.31
CA CYS A 160 17.62 -16.62 -3.20
C CYS A 160 18.14 -16.88 -1.78
N LEU A 161 17.42 -16.43 -0.76
CA LEU A 161 17.79 -16.69 0.64
C LEU A 161 17.77 -18.19 0.96
N CYS A 162 16.76 -18.95 0.54
CA CYS A 162 16.68 -20.39 0.77
C CYS A 162 17.78 -21.17 0.03
N VAL A 163 18.16 -20.77 -1.18
CA VAL A 163 19.25 -21.39 -1.95
C VAL A 163 20.61 -21.06 -1.32
N CYS A 164 20.84 -19.81 -0.92
CA CYS A 164 22.07 -19.41 -0.24
C CYS A 164 22.18 -20.02 1.18
N SER A 165 21.06 -20.22 1.88
CA SER A 165 21.02 -20.85 3.22
C SER A 165 21.22 -22.37 3.18
N LYS A 166 21.00 -23.00 2.01
CA LYS A 166 21.19 -24.44 1.78
C LYS A 166 22.52 -24.80 1.13
N ILE A 167 23.51 -23.91 1.20
CA ILE A 167 24.91 -24.29 0.97
C ILE A 167 25.50 -24.62 2.35
N PRO A 168 25.41 -25.88 2.84
CA PRO A 168 26.30 -26.32 3.89
C PRO A 168 27.71 -26.29 3.31
N LEU A 169 28.56 -25.39 3.80
CA LEU A 169 30.01 -25.49 3.66
C LEU A 169 30.46 -26.74 4.44
N GLY A 170 30.23 -27.90 3.85
CA GLY A 170 30.73 -29.20 4.28
C GLY A 170 31.30 -29.90 3.05
N GLY A 171 32.61 -29.78 2.86
CA GLY A 171 33.34 -30.49 1.81
C GLY A 171 34.42 -29.65 1.12
N LEU A 172 35.48 -29.29 1.85
CA LEU A 172 36.80 -29.15 1.24
C LEU A 172 37.84 -29.76 2.18
N ASP A 173 37.71 -31.06 2.38
CA ASP A 173 38.85 -31.95 2.63
C ASP A 173 39.02 -32.76 1.35
N THR A 174 40.11 -32.53 0.59
CA THR A 174 41.22 -33.49 0.36
C THR A 174 42.17 -32.99 -0.74
N ASP A 175 43.47 -33.16 -0.46
CA ASP A 175 44.62 -33.39 -1.37
C ASP A 175 45.33 -32.20 -2.05
N VAL A 176 46.38 -31.68 -1.39
CA VAL A 176 47.85 -31.84 -1.66
C VAL A 176 48.64 -30.84 -0.82
#